data_AF-A0A4P9XII8-F1
#
_entry.id   AF-A0A4P9XII8-F1
#
_cell.length_a   1.000
_cell.length_b   1.000
_cell.length_c   1.000
_cell.angle_alpha   90.00
_cell.angle_beta   90.00
_cell.angle_gamma   90.00
#
_symmetry.space_group_name_H-M   'P 1'
#
loop_
_entity.id
_entity.type
_entity.pdbx_description
1 polymer ?
#
loop_
_entity_poly.entity_id
_entity_poly.type
_entity_poly.pdbx_seq_one_letter_code
_entity_poly.pdbx_strand_id
1 'polypeptide(L)'
;EAVRKALRRTPRKKAAGVDDIPPELLRGADTAPALARFFQVYAKLRCVPLQWSRAIICPIYKRKGSTADPANYRPIALLPVLRKVFEACLLVYLRDNTRP
;
A
#
# COMPACT_ATOMS: atom_id res chain seq x y z
N GLU A 1 -10.66 -12.48 -7.92
CA GLU A 1 -9.55 -13.28 -7.33
C GLU A 1 -8.27 -12.48 -7.05
N ALA A 2 -7.81 -11.61 -7.97
CA ALA A 2 -6.58 -10.82 -7.78
C ALA A 2 -6.53 -10.00 -6.47
N VAL A 3 -7.61 -9.28 -6.14
CA VAL A 3 -7.70 -8.47 -4.91
C VAL A 3 -7.59 -9.34 -3.66
N ARG A 4 -8.27 -10.48 -3.62
CA ARG A 4 -8.22 -11.41 -2.50
C ARG A 4 -6.81 -11.97 -2.29
N LYS A 5 -6.12 -12.32 -3.39
CA LYS A 5 -4.71 -12.73 -3.37
C LYS A 5 -3.78 -11.62 -2.86
N ALA A 6 -4.01 -10.38 -3.30
CA ALA A 6 -3.24 -9.21 -2.84
C ALA A 6 -3.43 -8.97 -1.33
N LEU A 7 -4.68 -8.97 -0.84
CA LEU A 7 -5.00 -8.82 0.59
C LEU A 7 -4.35 -9.90 1.46
N ARG A 8 -4.36 -11.16 1.01
CA ARG A 8 -3.70 -12.27 1.74
C ARG A 8 -2.19 -12.06 1.85
N ARG A 9 -1.57 -11.47 0.82
CA ARG A 9 -0.13 -11.17 0.77
C ARG A 9 0.23 -9.91 1.55
N THR A 10 -0.73 -9.03 1.87
CA THR A 10 -0.47 -7.87 2.71
C THR A 10 -0.02 -8.31 4.11
N PRO A 11 1.19 -7.90 4.55
CA PRO A 11 1.71 -8.29 5.85
C PRO A 11 0.84 -7.76 6.99
N ARG A 12 0.67 -8.59 8.04
CA ARG A 12 -0.03 -8.22 9.27
C ARG A 12 0.90 -7.44 10.21
N LYS A 13 0.32 -6.77 11.19
CA LYS A 13 0.98 -5.99 12.24
C LYS A 13 1.91 -4.92 11.65
N LYS A 14 1.46 -4.29 10.56
CA LYS A 14 2.15 -3.15 9.94
C LYS A 14 1.41 -1.87 10.25
N ALA A 15 2.17 -0.79 10.37
CA ALA A 15 1.61 0.54 10.56
C ALA A 15 0.70 0.94 9.40
N ALA A 16 -0.36 1.67 9.72
CA ALA A 16 -1.25 2.29 8.74
C ALA A 16 -0.54 3.45 8.02
N GLY A 17 -1.13 3.86 6.90
CA GLY A 17 -0.71 5.07 6.19
C GLY A 17 -1.38 6.32 6.76
N VAL A 18 -1.39 7.38 5.95
CA VAL A 18 -2.08 8.65 6.28
C VAL A 18 -3.59 8.52 6.48
N ASP A 19 -4.18 7.40 6.06
CA ASP A 19 -5.60 7.08 6.18
C ASP A 19 -5.96 6.35 7.48
N ASP A 20 -4.97 5.98 8.28
CA ASP A 20 -5.10 5.23 9.53
C ASP A 20 -5.86 3.90 9.39
N ILE A 21 -5.88 3.32 8.18
CA ILE A 21 -6.49 2.01 7.91
C ILE A 21 -5.44 0.90 8.06
N PRO A 22 -5.51 0.05 9.09
CA PRO A 22 -4.57 -1.05 9.27
C PRO A 22 -4.90 -2.22 8.32
N PRO A 23 -3.90 -3.04 7.93
CA PRO A 23 -4.11 -4.22 7.08
C PRO A 23 -5.15 -5.21 7.62
N GLU A 24 -5.25 -5.32 8.94
CA GLU A 24 -6.16 -6.22 9.65
C GLU A 24 -7.62 -5.92 9.32
N LEU A 25 -7.99 -4.64 9.21
CA LEU A 25 -9.36 -4.24 8.92
C LEU A 25 -9.80 -4.73 7.53
N LEU A 26 -8.90 -4.62 6.55
CA LEU A 26 -9.18 -5.07 5.19
C LEU A 26 -9.20 -6.59 5.07
N ARG A 27 -8.45 -7.30 5.92
CA ARG A 27 -8.37 -8.76 5.93
C ARG A 27 -9.43 -9.44 6.79
N GLY A 28 -9.99 -8.74 7.78
CA GLY A 28 -10.90 -9.30 8.79
C GLY A 28 -12.32 -9.54 8.29
N ALA A 29 -12.76 -8.79 7.28
CA ALA A 29 -14.04 -8.98 6.59
C ALA A 29 -13.80 -9.40 5.14
N ASP A 30 -14.81 -9.97 4.45
CA ASP A 30 -14.74 -10.21 3.00
C ASP A 30 -14.91 -8.89 2.24
N THR A 31 -13.90 -8.03 2.35
CA THR A 31 -13.84 -6.72 1.68
C THR A 31 -13.45 -6.86 0.20
N ALA A 32 -12.93 -8.02 -0.21
CA ALA A 32 -12.36 -8.22 -1.54
C ALA A 32 -13.35 -7.91 -2.69
N PRO A 33 -14.64 -8.28 -2.62
CA PRO A 33 -15.60 -7.92 -3.68
C PRO A 33 -15.85 -6.40 -3.77
N ALA A 34 -15.96 -5.72 -2.63
CA ALA A 34 -16.16 -4.27 -2.58
C ALA A 34 -14.94 -3.52 -3.12
N LEU A 35 -13.74 -3.93 -2.68
CA LEU A 35 -12.48 -3.36 -3.15
C LEU A 35 -12.25 -3.62 -4.64
N ALA A 36 -12.64 -4.78 -5.16
CA ALA A 36 -12.56 -5.06 -6.60
C ALA A 36 -13.41 -4.08 -7.43
N ARG A 37 -14.66 -3.83 -7.02
CA ARG A 37 -15.52 -2.84 -7.68
C ARG A 37 -14.93 -1.44 -7.58
N PHE A 38 -14.47 -1.06 -6.39
CA PHE A 38 -13.81 0.22 -6.15
C PHE A 38 -12.60 0.42 -7.07
N PHE A 39 -11.68 -0.56 -7.14
CA PHE A 39 -10.50 -0.50 -7.99
C PHE A 39 -10.83 -0.45 -9.48
N GLN A 40 -11.86 -1.15 -9.93
CA GLN A 40 -12.31 -1.08 -11.33
C GLN A 40 -12.77 0.33 -11.71
N VAL A 41 -13.44 1.05 -10.80
CA VAL A 41 -13.84 2.45 -11.04
C VAL A 41 -12.60 3.32 -11.25
N TYR A 42 -11.63 3.28 -10.35
CA TYR A 42 -10.40 4.07 -10.47
C TYR A 42 -9.56 3.69 -11.70
N ALA A 43 -9.51 2.40 -12.04
CA ALA A 43 -8.82 1.94 -13.25
C ALA A 43 -9.48 2.51 -14.52
N LYS A 44 -10.83 2.54 -14.59
CA LYS A 44 -11.58 3.14 -15.70
C LYS A 44 -11.41 4.65 -15.77
N LEU A 45 -11.43 5.32 -14.62
CA LEU A 45 -11.24 6.77 -14.53
C LEU A 45 -9.77 7.19 -14.72
N ARG A 46 -8.83 6.23 -14.77
CA ARG A 46 -7.39 6.47 -14.90
C ARG A 46 -6.85 7.41 -13.82
N CYS A 47 -7.43 7.34 -12.63
CA CYS A 47 -7.06 8.18 -11.49
C CYS A 47 -6.95 7.35 -10.20
N VAL A 48 -6.47 7.97 -9.13
CA VAL A 48 -6.43 7.40 -7.78
C VAL A 48 -6.79 8.50 -6.76
N PRO A 49 -7.23 8.15 -5.55
CA PRO A 49 -7.45 9.14 -4.49
C PRO A 49 -6.20 9.97 -4.22
N LEU A 50 -6.34 11.28 -4.02
CA LEU A 50 -5.22 12.18 -3.71
C LEU A 50 -4.43 11.74 -2.47
N GLN A 51 -5.13 11.17 -1.49
CA GLN A 51 -4.55 10.63 -0.26
C GLN A 51 -3.55 9.51 -0.54
N TRP A 52 -3.72 8.75 -1.63
CA TRP A 52 -2.75 7.72 -2.02
C TRP A 52 -1.43 8.32 -2.47
N SER A 53 -1.40 9.56 -2.94
CA SER A 53 -0.16 10.28 -3.27
C SER A 53 0.58 10.81 -2.05
N ARG A 54 0.04 10.66 -0.83
CA ARG A 54 0.65 11.13 0.43
C ARG A 54 1.26 9.96 1.21
N ALA A 55 2.31 10.23 1.96
CA ALA A 55 3.00 9.26 2.79
C ALA A 55 3.41 9.87 4.12
N ILE A 56 3.42 9.08 5.20
CA ILE A 56 4.07 9.47 6.45
C ILE A 56 5.55 9.06 6.35
N ILE A 57 6.46 10.02 6.50
CA ILE A 57 7.89 9.74 6.51
C ILE A 57 8.32 9.43 7.95
N CYS A 58 8.75 8.19 8.18
CA CYS A 58 9.25 7.75 9.47
C CYS A 58 10.76 7.46 9.36
N PRO A 59 11.62 8.22 10.06
CA PRO A 59 13.04 7.93 10.10
C PRO A 59 13.31 6.70 10.98
N ILE A 60 13.94 5.67 10.41
CA ILE A 60 14.39 4.49 11.16
C ILE A 60 15.89 4.57 11.39
N TYR A 61 16.31 4.46 12.65
CA TYR A 61 17.72 4.45 13.00
C TYR A 61 18.45 3.25 12.37
N LYS A 62 19.59 3.50 11.71
CA LYS A 62 20.42 2.47 11.07
C LYS A 62 21.15 1.57 12.08
N ARG A 63 21.07 1.87 13.38
CA ARG A 63 21.78 1.16 14.46
C ARG A 63 23.31 1.28 14.35
N LYS A 64 23.79 2.42 13.87
CA LYS A 64 25.21 2.74 13.75
C LYS A 64 25.38 4.25 13.89
N GLY A 65 26.45 4.67 14.56
CA GLY A 65 26.80 6.08 14.74
C GLY A 65 26.07 6.74 15.92
N SER A 66 25.96 8.07 15.88
CA SER A 66 25.26 8.86 16.89
C SER A 66 23.78 8.97 16.56
N THR A 67 22.91 8.87 17.57
CA THR A 67 21.46 9.08 17.44
C THR A 67 21.09 10.54 17.22
N ALA A 68 22.01 11.47 17.50
CA ALA A 68 21.83 12.90 17.27
C ALA A 68 22.12 13.32 15.81
N ASP A 69 22.78 12.46 15.03
CA ASP A 69 23.12 12.74 13.64
C ASP A 69 22.02 12.19 12.69
N PRO A 70 21.30 13.06 11.96
CA PRO A 70 20.25 12.67 11.02
C PRO A 70 20.72 11.72 9.91
N ALA A 71 22.00 11.75 9.52
CA ALA A 71 22.54 10.88 8.48
C ALA A 71 22.52 9.39 8.89
N ASN A 72 22.42 9.10 10.19
CA ASN A 72 22.34 7.75 10.73
C ASN A 72 20.92 7.17 10.72
N TYR A 73 19.96 7.85 10.08
CA TYR A 73 18.60 7.36 9.87
C TYR A 73 18.35 7.04 8.39
N ARG A 74 17.44 6.11 8.12
CA ARG A 74 16.88 5.87 6.80
C ARG A 74 15.41 6.31 6.80
N PRO A 75 14.98 7.20 5.88
CA PRO A 75 13.57 7.50 5.76
C PRO A 75 12.84 6.28 5.20
N ILE A 76 11.71 5.92 5.80
CA ILE A 76 10.74 5.01 5.20
C ILE A 76 9.42 5.73 4.98
N ALA A 77 8.71 5.37 3.91
CA ALA A 77 7.38 5.90 3.61
C ALA A 77 6.31 4.89 4.05
N LEU A 78 5.43 5.31 4.96
CA LEU A 78 4.21 4.57 5.28
C LEU A 78 3.11 5.02 4.31
N LEU A 79 2.81 4.15 3.35
CA LEU A 79 1.75 4.35 2.35
C LEU A 79 0.44 3.70 2.80
N PRO A 80 -0.72 4.27 2.42
CA PRO A 80 -2.03 3.65 2.58
C PRO A 80 -2.06 2.18 2.15
N VAL A 81 -2.71 1.33 2.94
CA VAL A 81 -2.76 -0.11 2.65
C VAL A 81 -3.54 -0.36 1.36
N LEU A 82 -4.66 0.35 1.16
CA LEU A 82 -5.48 0.26 -0.04
C LEU A 82 -4.69 0.55 -1.32
N ARG A 83 -3.81 1.57 -1.28
CA ARG A 83 -2.90 1.89 -2.38
C ARG A 83 -2.02 0.69 -2.74
N LYS A 84 -1.36 0.10 -1.75
CA LYS A 84 -0.46 -1.04 -1.97
C LYS A 84 -1.20 -2.24 -2.57
N VAL A 85 -2.43 -2.49 -2.13
CA VAL A 85 -3.28 -3.57 -2.67
C VAL A 85 -3.65 -3.28 -4.11
N PHE A 86 -4.05 -2.05 -4.44
CA PHE A 86 -4.36 -1.63 -5.81
C PHE A 86 -3.15 -1.77 -6.72
N GLU A 87 -2.00 -1.22 -6.33
CA GLU A 87 -0.74 -1.30 -7.11
C GLU A 87 -0.33 -2.76 -7.35
N ALA A 88 -0.51 -3.65 -6.36
CA ALA A 88 -0.23 -5.07 -6.53
C ALA A 88 -1.16 -5.72 -7.57
N CYS A 89 -2.45 -5.35 -7.61
CA CYS A 89 -3.37 -5.82 -8.64
C CYS A 89 -3.05 -5.23 -10.01
N LEU A 90 -2.73 -3.93 -10.07
CA LEU A 90 -2.37 -3.24 -11.29
C LEU A 90 -1.09 -3.83 -11.91
N LEU A 91 -0.08 -4.12 -11.10
CA LEU A 91 1.17 -4.74 -11.57
C LEU A 91 0.93 -6.11 -12.23
N VAL A 92 0.03 -6.93 -11.66
CA VAL A 92 -0.34 -8.22 -12.28
C VAL A 92 -1.06 -7.97 -13.60
N TYR A 93 -2.05 -7.07 -13.61
CA TYR A 93 -2.77 -6.72 -14.83
C TYR A 93 -1.82 -6.22 -15.93
N LEU A 94 -0.89 -5.32 -15.63
CA LEU A 94 0.08 -4.82 -16.60
C LEU A 94 0.95 -5.95 -17.14
N ARG A 95 1.53 -6.80 -16.28
CA ARG A 95 2.33 -7.95 -16.74
C ARG A 95 1.58 -8.90 -17.67
N ASP A 96 0.28 -9.07 -17.43
CA ASP A 96 -0.55 -9.96 -18.24
C ASP A 96 -1.05 -9.30 -19.55
N ASN A 97 -1.06 -7.95 -19.63
CA ASN A 97 -1.73 -7.21 -20.72
C ASN A 97 -0.83 -6.23 -21.49
N THR A 98 0.40 -5.97 -21.02
CA THR A 98 1.39 -5.16 -21.75
C THR A 98 2.56 -6.07 -22.13
N ARG A 99 2.90 -6.13 -23.42
CA ARG A 99 4.09 -6.83 -23.90
C ARG A 99 5.35 -6.12 -23.37
N PRO A 100 6.44 -6.86 -23.08
CA PRO A 100 7.73 -6.25 -22.71
C PRO A 100 8.27 -5.33 -23.81
#